data_AF-A0A5J4PTI6-F1
#
_entry.id   AF-A0A5J4PTI6-F1
#
_cell.length_a   1.000
_cell.length_b   1.000
_cell.length_c   1.000
_cell.angle_alpha   90.00
_cell.angle_beta   90.00
_cell.angle_gamma   90.00
#
_symmetry.space_group_name_H-M   'P 1'
#
loop_
_entity.id
_entity.type
_entity.pdbx_description
1 polymer ?
#
loop_
_entity_poly.entity_id
_entity_poly.type
_entity_poly.pdbx_seq_one_letter_code
_entity_poly.pdbx_strand_id
1 'polypeptide(L)' 'MFHRQIAAFIEKERLLPLAGKVLVALSGGADSVALLRVLLSLGYDCEAAHCNFRLR' A
#
# COMPACT_ATOMS: atom_id res chain seq x y z
N MET A 1 15.69 -2.95 -5.80
CA MET A 1 16.09 -2.97 -4.37
C MET A 1 14.92 -2.58 -3.47
N PHE A 2 14.30 -1.42 -3.67
CA PHE A 2 13.17 -0.91 -2.86
C PHE A 2 11.97 -1.87 -2.71
N HIS A 3 11.36 -2.31 -3.83
CA HIS A 3 10.23 -3.25 -3.80
C HIS A 3 10.54 -4.56 -3.06
N ARG A 4 11.76 -5.09 -3.21
CA ARG A 4 12.21 -6.32 -2.54
C ARG A 4 12.33 -6.14 -1.03
N GLN A 5 12.82 -4.97 -0.58
CA GLN A 5 12.89 -4.66 0.85
C GLN A 5 11.49 -4.58 1.47
N ILE A 6 10.55 -3.92 0.78
CA ILE A 6 9.15 -3.83 1.22
C ILE A 6 8.52 -5.24 1.27
N ALA A 7 8.70 -6.05 0.22
CA ALA A 7 8.17 -7.41 0.17
C ALA A 7 8.72 -8.29 1.31
N ALA A 8 10.04 -8.26 1.53
CA ALA A 8 10.68 -9.00 2.61
C ALA A 8 10.18 -8.54 3.99
N PHE A 9 9.93 -7.24 4.16
CA PHE A 9 9.38 -6.70 5.40
C PHE A 9 7.94 -7.14 5.64
N ILE A 10 7.09 -7.09 4.61
CA ILE A 10 5.70 -7.58 4.68
C ILE A 10 5.66 -9.06 5.04
N GLU A 11 6.52 -9.89 4.44
CA GLU A 11 6.60 -11.33 4.73
C GLU A 11 7.11 -11.60 6.15
N LYS A 12 8.22 -10.95 6.54
CA LYS A 12 8.84 -11.11 7.86
C LYS A 12 7.87 -10.79 9.00
N GLU A 13 7.13 -9.69 8.86
CA GLU A 13 6.19 -9.21 9.88
C GLU A 13 4.75 -9.70 9.66
N ARG A 14 4.50 -10.48 8.60
CA ARG A 14 3.16 -11.01 8.22
C ARG A 14 2.08 -9.92 8.13
N LEU A 15 2.40 -8.79 7.50
CA LEU A 15 1.54 -7.60 7.50
C LEU A 15 0.30 -7.73 6.62
N LEU A 16 0.44 -8.41 5.47
CA LEU A 16 -0.61 -8.48 4.46
C LEU A 16 -0.71 -9.91 3.93
N PRO A 17 -1.94 -10.46 3.80
CA PRO A 17 -2.12 -11.72 3.10
C PRO A 17 -1.95 -11.52 1.59
N LEU A 18 -1.34 -12.49 0.91
CA LEU A 18 -1.28 -12.54 -0.56
C LEU A 18 -2.67 -12.78 -1.19
N ALA A 19 -3.59 -13.40 -0.44
CA ALA A 19 -4.95 -13.65 -0.87
C ALA A 19 -5.91 -12.62 -0.26
N GLY A 20 -6.69 -11.96 -1.11
CA GLY A 20 -7.69 -10.98 -0.72
C GLY A 20 -7.33 -9.55 -1.11
N LYS A 21 -8.22 -8.62 -0.77
CA LYS A 21 -8.07 -7.20 -1.08
C LYS A 21 -7.39 -6.43 0.04
N VAL A 22 -6.45 -5.56 -0.33
CA VAL A 22 -5.77 -4.62 0.57
C VAL A 22 -6.40 -3.24 0.39
N LEU A 23 -7.05 -2.72 1.43
CA LEU A 23 -7.55 -1.34 1.44
C LEU A 23 -6.42 -0.39 1.85
N VAL A 24 -5.95 0.43 0.91
CA VAL A 24 -4.86 1.39 1.13
C VAL A 24 -5.43 2.77 1.46
N ALA A 25 -5.12 3.29 2.65
CA ALA A 25 -5.43 4.66 3.01
C ALA A 25 -4.54 5.63 2.20
N LEU A 26 -5.13 6.28 1.20
CA LEU A 26 -4.44 7.14 0.25
C LEU A 26 -4.70 8.60 0.60
N SER A 27 -3.70 9.34 1.10
CA SER A 27 -3.85 10.77 1.41
C SER A 27 -3.63 11.68 0.20
N GLY A 28 -3.07 11.14 -0.89
CA GLY A 28 -2.61 11.92 -2.05
C GLY A 28 -1.18 12.45 -1.90
N GLY A 29 -0.57 12.31 -0.72
CA GLY A 29 0.85 12.62 -0.50
C GLY A 29 1.78 11.54 -1.07
N ALA A 30 3.04 11.91 -1.30
CA ALA A 30 4.05 11.08 -1.94
C ALA A 30 4.19 9.69 -1.30
N ASP A 31 4.19 9.60 0.03
CA ASP A 31 4.34 8.33 0.75
C ASP A 31 3.19 7.37 0.48
N SER A 32 1.95 7.87 0.58
CA SER A 32 0.75 7.07 0.36
C SER A 32 0.62 6.60 -1.09
N VAL A 33 1.04 7.45 -2.05
CA VAL A 33 1.08 7.11 -3.47
C VAL A 33 2.18 6.07 -3.74
N ALA A 34 3.37 6.24 -3.16
CA ALA A 34 4.48 5.30 -3.29
C ALA A 34 4.10 3.92 -2.71
N LEU A 35 3.46 3.88 -1.54
CA LEU A 35 2.97 2.64 -0.94
C LEU A 35 1.99 1.91 -1.87
N LEU A 36 0.96 2.60 -2.37
CA LEU A 36 -0.01 2.03 -3.30
C LEU A 36 0.69 1.48 -4.56
N ARG A 37 1.61 2.26 -5.15
CA ARG A 37 2.35 1.85 -6.35
C ARG A 37 3.23 0.63 -6.12
N VAL A 38 3.88 0.53 -4.95
CA VAL A 38 4.70 -0.63 -4.59
C VAL A 38 3.83 -1.86 -4.41
N LEU A 39 2.72 -1.77 -3.67
CA LEU A 39 1.83 -2.90 -3.43
C LEU A 39 1.23 -3.44 -4.73
N LEU A 40 0.78 -2.56 -5.62
CA LEU A 40 0.32 -2.94 -6.97
C LEU A 40 1.44 -3.64 -7.77
N SER A 41 2.67 -3.12 -7.71
CA SER A 41 3.81 -3.72 -8.43
C SER A 41 4.24 -5.07 -7.85
N LEU A 42 3.94 -5.33 -6.57
CA LEU A 42 4.16 -6.61 -5.90
C LEU A 42 3.02 -7.62 -6.12
N GLY A 43 1.95 -7.24 -6.83
CA GLY A 43 0.84 -8.12 -7.18
C GLY A 43 -0.29 -8.19 -6.16
N TYR A 44 -0.32 -7.29 -5.17
CA TYR A 44 -1.46 -7.19 -4.25
C TYR A 44 -2.68 -6.60 -4.97
N ASP A 45 -3.85 -7.20 -4.77
CA ASP A 45 -5.13 -6.62 -5.17
C ASP A 45 -5.47 -5.47 -4.23
N CYS A 46 -5.34 -4.23 -4.70
CA CYS A 46 -5.44 -3.03 -3.87
C CYS A 46 -6.67 -2.19 -4.22
N GLU A 47 -7.38 -1.74 -3.20
CA GLU A 47 -8.40 -0.69 -3.30
C GLU A 47 -7.90 0.56 -2.58
N ALA A 48 -8.05 1.74 -3.17
CA ALA A 48 -7.61 2.98 -2.53
C ALA A 48 -8.77 3.71 -1.85
N ALA A 49 -8.60 4.07 -0.58
CA ALA A 49 -9.54 4.89 0.17
C ALA A 49 -8.92 6.26 0.49
N HIS A 50 -9.49 7.33 -0.04
CA HIS A 50 -9.12 8.70 0.28
C HIS A 50 -10.19 9.34 1.16
N CYS A 51 -9.76 9.98 2.25
CA CYS A 51 -10.66 10.77 3.08
C CYS A 51 -10.48 12.25 2.77
N ASN A 52 -11.51 12.89 2.22
CA ASN A 52 -11.54 14.33 2.08
C ASN A 52 -12.01 14.96 3.40
N PHE A 53 -11.06 15.41 4.22
CA PHE A 53 -11.33 16.04 5.52
C PHE A 53 -11.89 17.46 5.43
N ARG A 54 -11.89 18.08 4.24
CA ARG A 54 -12.39 19.45 4.01
C ARG A 54 -11.83 20.51 4.97
N LEU A 55 -10.56 20.36 5.36
CA LEU A 55 -9.88 21.30 6.25
C LEU A 55 -9.34 22.54 5.52
N ARG A 56 -9.25 22.48 4.19
CA ARG A 56 -8.79 23.53 3.28
C ARG A 56 -9.37 23.31 1.90
#